data_AF-A0A5B0GPQ8-F1
#
_entry.id   AF-A0A5B0GPQ8-F1
#
_cell.length_a   1.000
_cell.length_b   1.000
_cell.length_c   1.000
_cell.angle_alpha   90.00
_cell.angle_beta   90.00
_cell.angle_gamma   90.00
#
_symmetry.space_group_name_H-M   'P 1'
#
loop_
_entity.id
_entity.type
_entity.pdbx_description
1 polymer ?
#
loop_
_entity_poly.entity_id
_entity_poly.type
_entity_poly.pdbx_seq_one_letter_code
_entity_poly.pdbx_strand_id
1 'polypeptide(L)' 'MNCSTNFQRNSDASRDTSIASGKATSTAWARTQDRDRAVKIAHDQALGIPLAHPLVAAIRHPNVDGYRIIPFGRVNFG' A
#
# COMPACT_ATOMS: atom_id res chain seq x y z
N MET A 1 -9.53 2.72 11.69
CA MET A 1 -9.16 1.32 11.47
C MET A 1 -8.44 0.91 12.75
N ASN A 2 -9.12 0.18 13.63
CA ASN A 2 -8.60 -0.22 14.94
C ASN A 2 -7.74 -1.49 14.80
N CYS A 3 -6.72 -1.46 13.95
CA CYS A 3 -5.82 -2.59 13.75
C CYS A 3 -4.54 -2.42 14.59
N SER A 4 -4.08 -3.51 15.21
CA SER A 4 -2.84 -3.56 16.01
C SER A 4 -1.59 -3.10 15.22
N THR A 5 -1.65 -3.18 13.90
CA THR A 5 -0.60 -2.73 12.97
C THR A 5 -0.59 -1.24 12.65
N ASN A 6 -1.51 -0.45 13.20
CA ASN A 6 -1.55 1.01 13.02
C ASN A 6 -0.53 1.68 13.96
N PHE A 7 0.69 1.85 13.47
CA PHE A 7 1.82 2.43 14.22
C PHE A 7 1.49 3.81 14.81
N GLN A 8 0.69 4.61 14.09
CA GLN A 8 0.28 5.94 14.47
C GLN A 8 -0.79 5.98 15.56
N ARG A 9 -1.43 4.84 15.85
CA ARG A 9 -2.60 4.74 16.76
C ARG A 9 -3.71 5.75 16.44
N ASN A 10 -3.88 6.11 15.16
CA ASN A 10 -4.92 7.05 14.72
C ASN A 10 -6.09 6.37 14.01
N SER A 11 -7.30 6.63 14.50
CA SER A 11 -8.55 6.18 13.90
C SER A 11 -9.40 7.38 13.48
N ASP A 12 -9.43 7.65 12.17
CA ASP A 12 -10.31 8.65 11.56
C ASP A 12 -11.48 7.94 10.84
N ALA A 13 -12.70 8.23 11.29
CA ALA A 13 -13.91 7.61 10.75
C ALA A 13 -14.17 7.96 9.29
N SER A 14 -13.87 9.19 8.85
CA SER A 14 -14.10 9.64 7.47
C SER A 14 -13.14 8.97 6.48
N ARG A 15 -11.89 8.76 6.91
CA ARG A 15 -10.90 7.98 6.16
C ARG A 15 -11.32 6.52 6.07
N ASP A 16 -11.78 5.93 7.18
CA ASP A 16 -12.23 4.54 7.21
C ASP A 16 -13.44 4.31 6.30
N THR A 17 -14.40 5.23 6.29
CA THR A 17 -15.55 5.19 5.37
C THR A 17 -15.08 5.23 3.91
N SER A 18 -14.15 6.12 3.56
CA SER A 18 -13.62 6.21 2.20
C SER A 18 -12.92 4.91 1.77
N ILE A 19 -12.14 4.29 2.66
CA ILE A 19 -11.50 3.00 2.40
C ILE A 19 -12.55 1.88 2.26
N ALA A 20 -13.61 1.89 3.07
CA ALA A 20 -14.68 0.89 2.97
C ALA A 20 -15.45 1.00 1.64
N SER A 21 -15.84 2.21 1.23
CA SER A 21 -16.50 2.47 -0.06
C SER A 21 -15.63 2.06 -1.25
N GLY A 22 -14.34 2.40 -1.22
CA GLY A 22 -13.39 2.01 -2.25
C GLY A 22 -13.18 0.50 -2.35
N LYS A 23 -13.37 -0.26 -1.25
CA LYS A 23 -13.33 -1.73 -1.28
C LYS A 23 -14.61 -2.35 -1.85
N ALA A 24 -15.76 -1.72 -1.62
CA ALA A 24 -17.06 -2.22 -2.07
C ALA A 24 -17.32 -1.97 -3.57
N THR A 25 -16.61 -1.02 -4.18
CA THR A 25 -16.86 -0.60 -5.56
C THR A 25 -16.13 -1.47 -6.58
N SER A 26 -16.81 -1.94 -7.63
CA SER A 26 -16.21 -2.75 -8.70
C SER A 26 -15.48 -1.91 -9.76
N THR A 27 -15.89 -0.67 -9.97
CA THR A 27 -15.31 0.24 -10.99
C THR A 27 -13.95 0.80 -10.55
N ALA A 28 -12.91 0.58 -11.36
CA ALA A 28 -11.55 1.02 -11.04
C ALA A 28 -11.43 2.54 -10.82
N TRP A 29 -12.13 3.35 -11.63
CA TRP A 29 -12.13 4.81 -11.49
C TRP A 29 -12.70 5.27 -10.14
N ALA A 30 -13.88 4.78 -9.78
CA ALA A 30 -14.52 5.13 -8.50
C ALA A 30 -13.70 4.65 -7.29
N ARG A 31 -13.09 3.45 -7.37
CA ARG A 31 -12.12 3.00 -6.35
C ARG A 31 -10.92 3.94 -6.20
N THR A 32 -10.43 4.47 -7.32
CA THR A 32 -9.28 5.39 -7.32
C THR A 32 -9.66 6.70 -6.64
N GLN A 33 -10.84 7.25 -6.91
CA GLN A 33 -11.32 8.47 -6.27
C GLN A 33 -11.45 8.32 -4.75
N ASP A 34 -12.03 7.22 -4.28
CA ASP A 34 -12.17 6.92 -2.84
C ASP A 34 -10.80 6.74 -2.16
N ARG A 35 -9.87 6.06 -2.83
CA ARG A 35 -8.48 5.93 -2.36
C ARG A 35 -7.81 7.30 -2.23
N ASP A 36 -7.91 8.14 -3.24
CA ASP A 36 -7.23 9.45 -3.26
C ASP A 36 -7.75 10.36 -2.14
N ARG A 37 -9.06 10.31 -1.86
CA ARG A 37 -9.65 10.99 -0.70
C ARG A 37 -9.06 10.48 0.62
N ALA A 38 -8.94 9.16 0.79
CA ALA A 38 -8.35 8.58 1.99
C ALA A 38 -6.86 8.93 2.15
N VAL A 39 -6.08 8.94 1.06
CA VAL A 39 -4.66 9.33 1.04
C VAL A 39 -4.51 10.80 1.44
N LYS A 40 -5.38 11.68 0.93
CA LYS A 40 -5.36 13.10 1.30
C LYS A 40 -5.55 13.31 2.81
N ILE A 41 -6.55 12.64 3.41
CA ILE A 41 -6.78 12.74 4.87
C ILE A 41 -5.54 12.27 5.64
N ALA A 42 -4.91 11.16 5.22
CA ALA A 42 -3.71 10.65 5.87
C ALA A 42 -2.51 11.59 5.73
N HIS A 43 -2.37 12.25 4.59
CA HIS A 43 -1.35 13.28 4.34
C HIS A 43 -1.57 14.51 5.23
N ASP A 44 -2.79 15.04 5.25
CA ASP A 44 -3.14 16.25 6.00
C ASP A 44 -3.02 16.04 7.52
N GLN A 45 -3.24 14.80 7.99
CA GLN A 45 -3.04 14.40 9.39
C GLN A 45 -1.59 13.99 9.73
N ALA A 46 -0.67 14.08 8.76
CA ALA A 46 0.74 13.70 8.91
C ALA A 46 0.95 12.30 9.54
N LEU A 47 0.10 11.33 9.18
CA LEU A 47 0.15 10.00 9.78
C LEU A 47 1.42 9.25 9.39
N GLY A 48 1.99 9.52 8.23
CA GLY A 48 3.32 9.04 7.88
C GLY A 48 3.91 9.95 6.84
N ILE A 49 5.20 10.27 6.99
CA ILE A 49 5.92 11.05 5.99
C ILE A 49 6.46 10.05 4.96
N PRO A 50 5.96 10.05 3.71
CA PRO A 50 6.51 9.18 2.67
C PRO A 50 7.94 9.60 2.35
N LEU A 51 8.91 8.71 2.60
CA LEU A 51 10.33 9.00 2.39
C LEU A 51 10.78 8.68 0.95
N ALA A 52 10.45 7.48 0.45
CA ALA A 52 10.83 7.02 -0.88
C ALA A 52 10.01 5.81 -1.32
N HIS A 53 10.00 5.56 -2.63
CA HIS A 53 9.61 4.26 -3.19
C HIS A 53 10.85 3.37 -3.30
N PRO A 54 10.81 2.11 -2.80
CA PRO A 54 11.99 1.26 -2.81
C PRO A 54 12.32 0.78 -4.22
N LEU A 55 13.63 0.71 -4.54
CA LEU A 55 14.12 -0.06 -5.68
C LEU A 55 14.08 -1.55 -5.31
N VAL A 56 13.45 -2.37 -6.15
CA VAL A 56 13.42 -3.82 -5.95
C VAL A 56 14.57 -4.46 -6.71
N ALA A 57 15.50 -5.09 -5.99
CA ALA A 57 16.66 -5.78 -6.55
C ALA A 57 16.91 -7.11 -5.81
N ALA A 58 17.55 -8.06 -6.49
CA ALA A 58 17.96 -9.33 -5.93
C ALA A 58 19.36 -9.69 -6.41
N ILE A 59 20.20 -10.18 -5.51
CA ILE A 59 21.54 -10.71 -5.82
C ILE A 59 21.41 -12.23 -5.87
N ARG A 60 21.83 -12.85 -6.98
CA ARG A 60 21.78 -14.30 -7.18
C ARG A 60 23.16 -14.87 -7.44
N HIS A 61 23.37 -16.13 -7.05
CA HIS A 61 24.58 -16.86 -7.43
C HIS A 61 24.56 -17.12 -8.96
N PRO A 62 25.71 -17.07 -9.67
CA PRO A 62 25.75 -17.18 -11.13
C PRO A 62 25.06 -18.43 -11.71
N ASN A 63 25.11 -19.54 -10.97
CA ASN A 63 24.60 -20.85 -11.42
C ASN A 63 23.17 -21.13 -10.94
N VAL A 64 22.43 -20.11 -10.50
CA VAL A 64 21.06 -20.28 -10.02
C VAL A 64 20.09 -19.48 -10.87
N ASP A 65 19.22 -20.20 -11.57
CA ASP A 65 18.21 -19.67 -12.48
C ASP A 65 16.78 -19.94 -11.98
N GLY A 66 15.79 -19.35 -12.65
CA GLY A 66 14.37 -19.49 -12.29
C GLY A 66 13.84 -18.39 -11.36
N TYR A 67 14.72 -17.58 -10.76
CA TYR A 67 14.29 -16.47 -9.88
C TYR A 67 13.77 -15.26 -10.64
N ARG A 68 12.64 -14.73 -10.18
CA ARG A 68 12.03 -13.51 -10.74
C ARG A 68 11.68 -12.52 -9.64
N ILE A 69 12.07 -11.27 -9.84
CA ILE A 69 11.59 -10.15 -9.03
C ILE A 69 10.15 -9.85 -9.42
N ILE A 70 9.24 -9.81 -8.45
CA ILE A 70 7.86 -9.33 -8.68
C ILE A 70 7.73 -7.85 -8.29
N PRO A 71 6.83 -7.09 -8.95
CA PRO A 71 6.60 -5.67 -8.66
C PRO A 71 6.17 -5.38 -7.20
N PHE A 72 5.84 -6.42 -6.42
CA PHE A 72 5.45 -6.33 -5.02
C PHE A 72 6.59 -6.62 -4.04
N GLY A 73 7.85 -6.51 -4.49
CA GLY A 73 9.02 -6.48 -3.60
C GLY A 73 9.52 -7.84 -3.10
N ARG A 74 8.95 -8.95 -3.57
CA ARG A 74 9.39 -10.30 -3.20
C ARG A 74 10.18 -10.94 -4.35
N VAL A 75 11.13 -11.81 -4.00
CA VAL A 75 11.73 -12.74 -4.96
C VAL A 75 10.79 -13.94 -5.07
N ASN A 76 10.41 -14.29 -6.29
CA ASN A 76 9.77 -15.58 -6.57
C ASN A 76 10.88 -16.61 -6.80
N PHE A 77 10.84 -17.70 -6.04
CA PHE A 77 11.84 -18.76 -6.07
C PHE A 77 11.54 -19.88 -7.08
N GLY A 78 10.37 -19.85 -7.74
CA GLY A 78 9.85 -20.98 -8.53
C GLY A 78 8.94 -21.84 -7.70
#